data_AF-A0A9D7GJW1-F1
#
_entry.id   AF-A0A9D7GJW1-F1
#
_cell.length_a   1.000
_cell.length_b   1.000
_cell.length_c   1.000
_cell.angle_alpha   90.00
_cell.angle_beta   90.00
_cell.angle_gamma   90.00
#
_symmetry.space_group_name_H-M   'P 1'
#
loop_
_entity.id
_entity.type
_entity.pdbx_description
1 polymer ?
#
loop_
_entity_poly.entity_id
_entity_poly.type
_entity_poly.pdbx_seq_one_letter_code
_entity_poly.pdbx_strand_id
1 'polypeptide(L)'
;MRASATLPRAGAPGPGLPMQAGIGFKPEHFDALMADPAPPAFVEVHAENYFGDGGLPHRQLAALCGRTALSVHGVGLSIGGHDPLDRTHLQRLRRLLERHPAAQFSEHLAWSSHDGVHYPDLLPLRYDDAGLRRVCSHVGEVQDLLGRRMLLENPSTYLEFEAADHAEAGFLAEVVRRSGCGLLLDVNNAYVSCRNHGRDVRTYLAGLPLHAVGEIHLAGHATVADHDGGHLLVDDHGAPVADAVWSLYREVLAQVGLVPTLVEWDTDVPDYPVLRAQAALADACLRDAATAVAA
;
A
#
# COMPACT_ATOMS: atom_id res chain seq x y z
N MET A 1 15.25 -41.21 -22.21
CA MET A 1 15.14 -39.90 -22.87
C MET A 1 14.38 -38.98 -21.92
N ARG A 2 15.07 -38.32 -20.99
CA ARG A 2 14.44 -37.45 -19.98
C ARG A 2 14.34 -36.05 -20.58
N ALA A 3 13.11 -35.58 -20.77
CA ALA A 3 12.83 -34.24 -21.25
C ALA A 3 13.33 -33.21 -20.21
N SER A 4 14.22 -32.33 -20.67
CA SER A 4 14.68 -31.16 -19.93
C SER A 4 13.52 -30.17 -19.87
N ALA A 5 12.91 -30.01 -18.70
CA ALA A 5 11.91 -28.98 -18.45
C ALA A 5 12.65 -27.65 -18.23
N THR A 6 12.75 -26.85 -19.29
CA THR A 6 13.26 -25.48 -19.23
C THR A 6 12.26 -24.64 -18.46
N LEU A 7 12.65 -24.15 -17.28
CA LEU A 7 11.88 -23.13 -16.55
C LEU A 7 11.74 -21.88 -17.42
N PRO A 8 10.55 -21.25 -17.51
CA PRO A 8 10.40 -20.01 -18.26
C PRO A 8 11.26 -18.91 -17.63
N ARG A 9 12.01 -18.18 -18.46
CA ARG A 9 12.71 -16.96 -18.06
C ARG A 9 11.68 -15.96 -17.52
N ALA A 10 11.98 -15.38 -16.35
CA ALA A 10 11.25 -14.23 -15.83
C ALA A 10 11.12 -13.17 -16.94
N GLY A 11 9.88 -12.76 -17.22
CA GLY A 11 9.60 -11.71 -18.20
C GLY A 11 10.28 -10.40 -17.79
N ALA A 12 10.66 -9.58 -18.76
CA ALA A 12 11.13 -8.24 -18.50
C ALA A 12 10.09 -7.47 -17.66
N PRO A 13 10.49 -6.62 -16.69
CA PRO A 13 9.55 -5.84 -15.91
C PRO A 13 8.69 -4.99 -16.86
N GLY A 14 7.37 -5.14 -16.75
CA GLY A 14 6.42 -4.30 -17.48
C GLY A 14 6.58 -2.83 -17.11
N PRO A 15 5.94 -1.90 -17.84
CA PRO A 15 5.93 -0.49 -17.46
C PRO A 15 5.36 -0.36 -16.04
N GLY A 16 6.05 0.42 -15.19
CA GLY A 16 5.57 0.75 -13.85
C GLY A 16 4.26 1.54 -13.90
N LEU A 17 3.69 1.83 -12.73
CA LEU A 17 2.50 2.67 -12.67
C LEU A 17 2.76 4.05 -13.29
N PRO A 18 1.77 4.66 -13.97
CA PRO A 18 1.88 6.04 -14.42
C PRO A 18 2.10 6.99 -13.23
N MET A 19 2.87 8.05 -13.44
CA MET A 19 3.10 9.12 -12.44
C MET A 19 1.88 10.05 -12.35
N GLN A 20 0.73 9.48 -12.02
CA GLN A 20 -0.59 10.09 -11.99
C GLN A 20 -1.38 9.49 -10.82
N ALA A 21 -2.55 10.07 -10.55
CA ALA A 21 -3.45 9.56 -9.53
C ALA A 21 -4.25 8.34 -9.99
N GLY A 22 -4.37 7.36 -9.10
CA GLY A 22 -5.25 6.20 -9.20
C GLY A 22 -6.34 6.22 -8.13
N ILE A 23 -7.17 5.17 -8.12
CA ILE A 23 -8.18 4.95 -7.07
C ILE A 23 -8.20 3.49 -6.62
N GLY A 24 -8.53 3.25 -5.35
CA GLY A 24 -8.89 1.91 -4.89
C GLY A 24 -10.17 1.43 -5.58
N PHE A 25 -10.13 0.27 -6.25
CA PHE A 25 -11.29 -0.24 -6.98
C PHE A 25 -12.31 -0.88 -6.02
N LYS A 26 -13.55 -0.37 -6.08
CA LYS A 26 -14.71 -0.99 -5.45
C LYS A 26 -15.68 -1.52 -6.52
N PRO A 27 -16.23 -2.75 -6.38
CA PRO A 27 -17.09 -3.35 -7.39
C PRO A 27 -18.32 -2.53 -7.79
N GLU A 28 -18.87 -1.73 -6.85
CA GLU A 28 -19.98 -0.82 -7.08
C GLU A 28 -19.66 0.33 -8.06
N HIS A 29 -18.38 0.67 -8.24
CA HIS A 29 -17.95 1.69 -9.20
C HIS A 29 -17.69 1.13 -10.60
N PHE A 30 -17.81 -0.20 -10.81
CA PHE A 30 -17.40 -0.84 -12.06
C PHE A 30 -18.08 -0.23 -13.29
N ASP A 31 -19.41 -0.08 -13.28
CA ASP A 31 -20.14 0.43 -14.46
C ASP A 31 -19.77 1.89 -14.74
N ALA A 32 -19.57 2.71 -13.70
CA ALA A 32 -19.16 4.10 -13.82
C ALA A 32 -17.73 4.22 -14.39
N LEU A 33 -16.79 3.42 -13.87
CA LEU A 33 -15.42 3.31 -14.41
C LEU A 33 -15.43 2.86 -15.87
N MET A 34 -16.28 1.90 -16.22
CA MET A 34 -16.40 1.42 -17.60
C MET A 34 -17.04 2.43 -18.55
N ALA A 35 -17.88 3.33 -18.04
CA ALA A 35 -18.48 4.42 -18.81
C ALA A 35 -17.60 5.68 -18.88
N ASP A 36 -16.65 5.86 -17.97
CA ASP A 36 -15.77 7.03 -17.93
C ASP A 36 -14.88 7.09 -19.18
N PRO A 37 -14.95 8.15 -20.01
CA PRO A 37 -14.10 8.28 -21.20
C PRO A 37 -12.62 8.54 -20.85
N ALA A 38 -12.31 8.97 -19.63
CA ALA A 38 -10.97 9.25 -19.13
C ALA A 38 -10.77 8.66 -17.71
N PRO A 39 -10.76 7.32 -17.60
CA PRO A 39 -10.63 6.65 -16.30
C PRO A 39 -9.31 7.02 -15.62
N PRO A 40 -9.19 6.80 -14.30
CA PRO A 40 -7.93 7.00 -13.57
C PRO A 40 -6.78 6.22 -14.21
N ALA A 41 -5.56 6.70 -14.02
CA ALA A 41 -4.38 6.15 -14.67
C ALA A 41 -4.11 4.69 -14.28
N PHE A 42 -4.46 4.36 -13.04
CA PHE A 42 -4.44 3.02 -12.51
C PHE A 42 -5.55 2.81 -11.49
N VAL A 43 -5.84 1.54 -11.23
CA VAL A 43 -6.66 1.10 -10.11
C VAL A 43 -5.85 0.18 -9.21
N GLU A 44 -6.16 0.19 -7.93
CA GLU A 44 -5.62 -0.78 -6.98
C GLU A 44 -6.68 -1.75 -6.49
N VAL A 45 -6.28 -2.98 -6.19
CA VAL A 45 -7.12 -4.00 -5.56
C VAL A 45 -6.41 -4.70 -4.42
N HIS A 46 -7.16 -5.11 -3.39
CA HIS A 46 -6.64 -6.02 -2.36
C HIS A 46 -6.53 -7.44 -2.91
N ALA A 47 -5.34 -8.05 -2.77
CA ALA A 47 -5.02 -9.35 -3.34
C ALA A 47 -6.00 -10.45 -2.90
N GLU A 48 -6.35 -10.46 -1.62
CA GLU A 48 -7.15 -11.46 -0.95
C GLU A 48 -8.57 -11.55 -1.52
N ASN A 49 -9.11 -10.44 -2.03
CA ASN A 49 -10.41 -10.39 -2.70
C ASN A 49 -10.42 -11.15 -4.04
N TYR A 50 -9.25 -11.53 -4.56
CA TYR A 50 -9.06 -12.16 -5.86
C TYR A 50 -8.30 -13.50 -5.79
N PHE A 51 -8.28 -14.15 -4.63
CA PHE A 51 -7.73 -15.50 -4.47
C PHE A 51 -8.68 -16.62 -4.89
N GLY A 52 -9.94 -16.31 -5.17
CA GLY A 52 -10.90 -17.26 -5.75
C GLY A 52 -10.53 -17.66 -7.18
N ASP A 53 -11.09 -18.76 -7.68
CA ASP A 53 -10.70 -19.29 -8.99
C ASP A 53 -11.30 -18.51 -10.18
N GLY A 54 -12.30 -17.65 -9.97
CA GLY A 54 -13.02 -16.98 -11.06
C GLY A 54 -14.19 -16.12 -10.62
N GLY A 55 -15.21 -16.04 -11.48
CA GLY A 55 -16.44 -15.29 -11.20
C GLY A 55 -16.40 -13.83 -11.62
N LEU A 56 -17.39 -13.08 -11.13
CA LEU A 56 -17.57 -11.67 -11.45
C LEU A 56 -16.33 -10.81 -11.11
N PRO A 57 -15.66 -10.96 -9.94
CA PRO A 57 -14.50 -10.14 -9.59
C PRO A 57 -13.40 -10.22 -10.66
N HIS A 58 -13.00 -11.42 -11.08
CA HIS A 58 -11.97 -11.56 -12.12
C HIS A 58 -12.42 -11.11 -13.51
N ARG A 59 -13.71 -11.19 -13.84
CA ARG A 59 -14.23 -10.66 -15.11
C ARG A 59 -14.16 -9.13 -15.13
N GLN A 60 -14.52 -8.49 -14.02
CA GLN A 60 -14.43 -7.04 -13.87
C GLN A 60 -12.97 -6.59 -13.90
N LEU A 61 -12.09 -7.23 -13.12
CA LEU A 61 -10.67 -6.90 -13.09
C LEU A 61 -10.01 -7.06 -14.46
N ALA A 62 -10.30 -8.15 -15.19
CA ALA A 62 -9.80 -8.33 -16.55
C ALA A 62 -10.23 -7.20 -17.51
N ALA A 63 -11.48 -6.71 -17.37
CA ALA A 63 -11.97 -5.61 -18.18
C ALA A 63 -11.29 -4.28 -17.83
N LEU A 64 -11.05 -4.02 -16.53
CA LEU A 64 -10.34 -2.83 -16.04
C LEU A 64 -8.87 -2.81 -16.46
N CYS A 65 -8.18 -3.95 -16.42
CA CYS A 65 -6.80 -4.10 -16.92
C CYS A 65 -6.66 -3.78 -18.41
N GLY A 66 -7.76 -3.83 -19.18
CA GLY A 66 -7.79 -3.39 -20.58
C GLY A 66 -7.82 -1.87 -20.76
N ARG A 67 -7.98 -1.09 -19.68
CA ARG A 67 -8.20 0.36 -19.71
C ARG A 67 -7.31 1.16 -18.76
N THR A 68 -6.83 0.53 -17.70
CA THR A 68 -6.07 1.14 -16.59
C THR A 68 -4.88 0.26 -16.24
N ALA A 69 -3.81 0.85 -15.71
CA ALA A 69 -2.78 0.04 -15.07
C ALA A 69 -3.32 -0.55 -13.75
N LEU A 70 -2.69 -1.61 -13.26
CA LEU A 70 -3.11 -2.30 -12.05
C LEU A 70 -2.01 -2.24 -10.99
N SER A 71 -2.36 -1.76 -9.79
CA SER A 71 -1.64 -2.05 -8.55
C SER A 71 -2.35 -3.17 -7.81
N VAL A 72 -1.60 -3.99 -7.08
CA VAL A 72 -2.15 -5.02 -6.20
C VAL A 72 -1.53 -4.82 -4.83
N HIS A 73 -2.38 -4.60 -3.84
CA HIS A 73 -1.97 -4.43 -2.47
C HIS A 73 -2.41 -5.66 -1.65
N GLY A 74 -1.55 -6.19 -0.80
CA GLY A 74 -1.88 -7.29 0.10
C GLY A 74 -2.13 -6.82 1.52
N VAL A 75 -3.02 -7.52 2.23
CA VAL A 75 -3.35 -7.23 3.64
C VAL A 75 -3.20 -8.46 4.55
N GLY A 76 -2.87 -9.62 3.97
CA GLY A 76 -2.95 -10.92 4.64
C GLY A 76 -1.66 -11.72 4.70
N LEU A 77 -0.54 -11.23 4.15
CA LEU A 77 0.73 -11.96 4.19
C LEU A 77 1.36 -11.99 5.58
N SER A 78 1.04 -11.02 6.44
CA SER A 78 1.59 -10.93 7.79
C SER A 78 3.13 -10.84 7.76
N ILE A 79 3.68 -9.87 7.01
CA ILE A 79 5.14 -9.72 6.82
C ILE A 79 5.88 -9.55 8.15
N GLY A 80 5.26 -8.89 9.11
CA GLY A 80 5.73 -8.75 10.49
C GLY A 80 5.51 -9.98 11.38
N GLY A 81 4.77 -10.99 10.91
CA GLY A 81 4.42 -12.17 11.70
C GLY A 81 5.64 -12.90 12.24
N HIS A 82 5.49 -13.55 13.41
CA HIS A 82 6.57 -14.36 13.98
C HIS A 82 6.81 -15.64 13.15
N ASP A 83 5.74 -16.23 12.66
CA ASP A 83 5.76 -17.49 11.93
C ASP A 83 6.25 -17.31 10.49
N PRO A 84 6.74 -18.38 9.83
CA PRO A 84 7.04 -18.34 8.40
C PRO A 84 5.81 -17.93 7.58
N LEU A 85 6.04 -17.29 6.43
CA LEU A 85 4.98 -16.92 5.51
C LEU A 85 4.16 -18.15 5.04
N ASP A 86 2.85 -17.99 4.93
CA ASP A 86 1.97 -19.05 4.42
C ASP A 86 2.25 -19.30 2.94
N ARG A 87 2.83 -20.47 2.64
CA ARG A 87 3.13 -20.91 1.27
C ARG A 87 1.90 -21.00 0.39
N THR A 88 0.74 -21.35 0.94
CA THR A 88 -0.52 -21.41 0.19
C THR A 88 -0.97 -20.01 -0.21
N HIS A 89 -0.90 -19.05 0.72
CA HIS A 89 -1.16 -17.64 0.45
C HIS A 89 -0.22 -17.12 -0.64
N LEU A 90 1.08 -17.31 -0.49
CA LEU A 90 2.11 -16.91 -1.46
C LEU A 90 1.85 -17.47 -2.86
N GLN A 91 1.42 -18.73 -2.98
CA GLN A 91 1.06 -19.32 -4.27
C GLN A 91 -0.22 -18.74 -4.86
N ARG A 92 -1.21 -18.35 -4.03
CA ARG A 92 -2.41 -17.65 -4.49
C ARG A 92 -2.05 -16.26 -5.03
N LEU A 93 -1.22 -15.51 -4.31
CA LEU A 93 -0.70 -14.21 -4.74
C LEU A 93 0.06 -14.33 -6.07
N ARG A 94 0.97 -15.29 -6.19
CA ARG A 94 1.69 -15.54 -7.43
C ARG A 94 0.73 -15.81 -8.60
N ARG A 95 -0.26 -16.68 -8.41
CA ARG A 95 -1.28 -16.96 -9.44
C ARG A 95 -2.10 -15.72 -9.81
N LEU A 96 -2.43 -14.88 -8.84
CA LEU A 96 -3.13 -13.62 -9.09
C LEU A 96 -2.31 -12.71 -10.00
N LEU A 97 -1.04 -12.48 -9.67
CA LEU A 97 -0.14 -11.61 -10.43
C LEU A 97 0.24 -12.19 -11.80
N GLU A 98 0.27 -13.51 -11.95
CA GLU A 98 0.40 -14.19 -13.25
C GLU A 98 -0.85 -14.02 -14.12
N ARG A 99 -2.05 -14.03 -13.50
CA ARG A 99 -3.34 -13.89 -14.20
C ARG A 99 -3.62 -12.44 -14.62
N HIS A 100 -3.31 -11.49 -13.75
CA HIS A 100 -3.49 -10.06 -13.95
C HIS A 100 -2.15 -9.37 -13.73
N PRO A 101 -1.38 -9.09 -14.80
CA PRO A 101 -0.05 -8.50 -14.69
C PRO A 101 -0.10 -7.10 -14.06
N ALA A 102 0.07 -7.05 -12.74
CA ALA A 102 0.10 -5.79 -12.00
C ALA A 102 1.43 -5.07 -12.24
N ALA A 103 1.38 -3.74 -12.37
CA ALA A 103 2.56 -2.90 -12.48
C ALA A 103 3.33 -2.83 -11.16
N GLN A 104 2.63 -2.96 -10.03
CA GLN A 104 3.21 -2.94 -8.68
C GLN A 104 2.57 -4.00 -7.77
N PHE A 105 3.29 -4.37 -6.71
CA PHE A 105 2.78 -5.15 -5.60
C PHE A 105 3.29 -4.54 -4.28
N SER A 106 2.38 -4.31 -3.35
CA SER A 106 2.66 -3.74 -2.02
C SER A 106 2.03 -4.58 -0.91
N GLU A 107 2.52 -4.44 0.32
CA GLU A 107 2.00 -5.12 1.52
C GLU A 107 2.40 -4.33 2.77
N HIS A 108 1.69 -4.53 3.88
CA HIS A 108 1.92 -3.84 5.13
C HIS A 108 3.12 -4.35 5.94
N LEU A 109 3.83 -3.44 6.63
CA LEU A 109 4.69 -3.80 7.76
C LEU A 109 3.82 -4.09 9.01
N ALA A 110 3.10 -5.20 9.00
CA ALA A 110 2.28 -5.62 10.13
C ALA A 110 2.21 -7.15 10.21
N TRP A 111 1.63 -7.66 11.29
CA TRP A 111 1.17 -9.03 11.35
C TRP A 111 -0.36 -9.07 11.41
N SER A 112 -0.95 -9.99 10.67
CA SER A 112 -2.39 -10.25 10.62
C SER A 112 -2.70 -11.73 10.84
N SER A 113 -1.71 -12.48 11.35
CA SER A 113 -1.87 -13.89 11.69
C SER A 113 -0.95 -14.34 12.84
N HIS A 114 -1.44 -15.26 13.66
CA HIS A 114 -0.69 -15.91 14.74
C HIS A 114 -1.29 -17.29 15.06
N ASP A 115 -0.45 -18.31 15.23
CA ASP A 115 -0.88 -19.69 15.54
C ASP A 115 -1.96 -20.22 14.57
N GLY A 116 -1.88 -19.83 13.29
CA GLY A 116 -2.82 -20.22 12.25
C GLY A 116 -4.18 -19.49 12.26
N VAL A 117 -4.37 -18.50 13.14
CA VAL A 117 -5.54 -17.62 13.15
C VAL A 117 -5.23 -16.36 12.36
N HIS A 118 -6.17 -15.92 11.51
CA HIS A 118 -6.10 -14.64 10.81
C HIS A 118 -6.94 -13.58 11.53
N TYR A 119 -6.39 -12.38 11.63
CA TYR A 119 -7.03 -11.21 12.22
C TYR A 119 -7.42 -10.22 11.10
N PRO A 120 -8.54 -9.51 11.26
CA PRO A 120 -8.91 -8.45 10.33
C PRO A 120 -8.02 -7.21 10.49
N ASP A 121 -7.41 -7.06 11.67
CA ASP A 121 -6.60 -5.89 12.02
C ASP A 121 -5.12 -6.12 11.74
N LEU A 122 -4.44 -5.04 11.39
CA LEU A 122 -2.98 -4.98 11.28
C LEU A 122 -2.38 -4.72 12.66
N LEU A 123 -1.68 -5.73 13.18
CA LEU A 123 -1.21 -5.72 14.56
C LEU A 123 0.23 -5.16 14.64
N PRO A 124 0.54 -4.44 15.73
CA PRO A 124 1.78 -3.69 15.87
C PRO A 124 2.98 -4.63 15.98
N LEU A 125 4.11 -4.18 15.45
CA LEU A 125 5.38 -4.89 15.52
C LEU A 125 6.26 -4.37 16.64
N ARG A 126 7.06 -5.25 17.23
CA ARG A 126 8.23 -4.82 18.01
C ARG A 126 9.38 -4.51 17.07
N TYR A 127 9.83 -3.25 17.06
CA TYR A 127 10.95 -2.79 16.24
C TYR A 127 12.31 -3.09 16.88
N ASP A 128 12.65 -4.38 16.95
CA ASP A 128 13.95 -4.86 17.44
C ASP A 128 14.77 -5.54 16.33
N ASP A 129 16.04 -5.83 16.61
CA ASP A 129 16.95 -6.45 15.65
C ASP A 129 16.50 -7.85 15.18
N ALA A 130 15.74 -8.57 16.00
CA ALA A 130 15.23 -9.89 15.65
C ALA A 130 14.04 -9.79 14.68
N GLY A 131 13.12 -8.87 14.94
CA GLY A 131 12.03 -8.50 14.04
C GLY A 131 12.55 -7.99 12.71
N LEU A 132 13.58 -7.14 12.73
CA LEU A 132 14.21 -6.62 11.52
C LEU A 132 14.75 -7.73 10.62
N ARG A 133 15.50 -8.69 11.19
CA ARG A 133 16.01 -9.85 10.41
C ARG A 133 14.88 -10.68 9.83
N ARG A 134 13.79 -10.88 10.58
CA ARG A 134 12.62 -11.65 10.15
C ARG A 134 11.89 -10.97 9.00
N VAL A 135 11.55 -9.70 9.16
CA VAL A 135 10.90 -8.89 8.11
C VAL A 135 11.76 -8.87 6.84
N CYS A 136 13.08 -8.67 6.94
CA CYS A 136 13.96 -8.72 5.78
C CYS A 136 13.93 -10.11 5.09
N SER A 137 13.86 -11.19 5.87
CA SER A 137 13.74 -12.55 5.33
C SER A 137 12.41 -12.77 4.62
N HIS A 138 11.30 -12.31 5.20
CA HIS A 138 9.96 -12.42 4.61
C HIS A 138 9.85 -11.62 3.31
N VAL A 139 10.32 -10.37 3.32
CA VAL A 139 10.39 -9.53 2.11
C VAL A 139 11.26 -10.19 1.04
N GLY A 140 12.41 -10.76 1.43
CA GLY A 140 13.27 -11.53 0.52
C GLY A 140 12.53 -12.70 -0.14
N GLU A 141 11.84 -13.52 0.66
CA GLU A 141 11.06 -14.66 0.17
C GLU A 141 9.96 -14.25 -0.82
N VAL A 142 9.23 -13.17 -0.52
CA VAL A 142 8.20 -12.62 -1.43
C VAL A 142 8.82 -12.17 -2.75
N GLN A 143 9.89 -11.36 -2.69
CA GLN A 143 10.54 -10.83 -3.89
C GLN A 143 11.13 -11.96 -4.76
N ASP A 144 11.77 -12.96 -4.14
CA ASP A 144 12.32 -14.13 -4.83
C ASP A 144 11.22 -14.96 -5.51
N LEU A 145 10.08 -15.16 -4.83
CA LEU A 145 8.96 -15.92 -5.39
C LEU A 145 8.29 -15.20 -6.55
N LEU A 146 8.06 -13.90 -6.41
CA LEU A 146 7.38 -13.07 -7.40
C LEU A 146 8.30 -12.62 -8.53
N GLY A 147 9.62 -12.71 -8.34
CA GLY A 147 10.62 -12.26 -9.31
C GLY A 147 10.62 -10.75 -9.55
N ARG A 148 10.20 -9.97 -8.54
CA ARG A 148 10.07 -8.51 -8.63
C ARG A 148 10.30 -7.83 -7.29
N ARG A 149 10.64 -6.55 -7.32
CA ARG A 149 10.66 -5.69 -6.13
C ARG A 149 9.23 -5.46 -5.65
N MET A 150 8.99 -5.67 -4.35
CA MET A 150 7.73 -5.28 -3.69
C MET A 150 7.89 -3.91 -3.02
N LEU A 151 6.78 -3.24 -2.74
CA LEU A 151 6.75 -2.14 -1.79
C LEU A 151 6.29 -2.63 -0.42
N LEU A 152 6.86 -2.06 0.63
CA LEU A 152 6.43 -2.26 2.00
C LEU A 152 5.80 -0.98 2.50
N GLU A 153 4.63 -1.06 3.12
CA GLU A 153 3.87 0.08 3.60
C GLU A 153 4.08 0.37 5.09
N ASN A 154 4.09 1.64 5.46
CA ASN A 154 4.00 2.07 6.86
C ASN A 154 2.56 1.92 7.40
N PRO A 155 2.33 1.11 8.44
CA PRO A 155 1.00 0.86 8.97
C PRO A 155 0.51 2.03 9.84
N SER A 156 -0.80 2.11 10.06
CA SER A 156 -1.35 2.82 11.21
C SER A 156 -1.08 2.06 12.51
N THR A 157 -0.55 2.72 13.54
CA THR A 157 -0.26 2.11 14.84
C THR A 157 -1.02 2.78 15.99
N TYR A 158 -1.60 1.95 16.86
CA TYR A 158 -2.37 2.39 18.03
C TYR A 158 -1.72 1.99 19.36
N LEU A 159 -0.75 1.08 19.30
CA LEU A 159 -0.04 0.53 20.44
C LEU A 159 1.45 0.48 20.11
N GLU A 160 2.27 0.74 21.11
CA GLU A 160 3.72 0.68 20.97
C GLU A 160 4.34 -0.22 22.03
N PHE A 161 5.42 -0.88 21.67
CA PHE A 161 6.20 -1.66 22.62
C PHE A 161 7.20 -0.74 23.34
N GLU A 162 7.21 -0.76 24.67
CA GLU A 162 8.14 0.05 25.50
C GLU A 162 9.62 -0.24 25.22
N ALA A 163 9.93 -1.47 24.79
CA ALA A 163 11.28 -1.90 24.45
C ALA A 163 11.43 -2.08 22.93
N ALA A 164 11.88 -1.02 22.24
CA ALA A 164 12.24 -1.03 20.83
C ALA A 164 13.70 -0.58 20.64
N ASP A 165 14.42 -1.24 19.75
CA ASP A 165 15.79 -0.85 19.39
C ASP A 165 15.79 0.27 18.34
N HIS A 166 14.69 0.40 17.59
CA HIS A 166 14.51 1.30 16.47
C HIS A 166 13.19 2.07 16.59
N ALA A 167 13.18 3.33 16.16
CA ALA A 167 11.93 4.00 15.79
C ALA A 167 11.39 3.40 14.48
N GLU A 168 10.07 3.41 14.28
CA GLU A 168 9.42 2.82 13.10
C GLU A 168 10.03 3.29 11.77
N ALA A 169 10.23 4.59 11.62
CA ALA A 169 10.81 5.15 10.40
C ALA A 169 12.25 4.65 10.15
N GLY A 170 13.03 4.51 11.23
CA GLY A 170 14.38 3.91 11.18
C GLY A 170 14.36 2.41 10.87
N PHE A 171 13.37 1.69 11.40
CA PHE A 171 13.15 0.28 11.10
C PHE A 171 12.83 0.07 9.61
N LEU A 172 11.89 0.85 9.06
CA LEU A 172 11.55 0.83 7.63
C LEU A 172 12.76 1.19 6.75
N ALA A 173 13.52 2.22 7.13
CA ALA A 173 14.74 2.58 6.41
C ALA A 173 15.74 1.43 6.35
N GLU A 174 15.90 0.69 7.45
CA GLU A 174 16.81 -0.45 7.51
C GLU A 174 16.28 -1.69 6.76
N VAL A 175 14.97 -1.93 6.76
CA VAL A 175 14.35 -2.98 5.94
C VAL A 175 14.57 -2.70 4.46
N VAL A 176 14.29 -1.47 4.00
CA VAL A 176 14.54 -1.04 2.61
C VAL A 176 16.01 -1.23 2.25
N ARG A 177 16.93 -0.80 3.12
CA ARG A 177 18.37 -0.90 2.87
C ARG A 177 18.86 -2.34 2.77
N ARG A 178 18.33 -3.26 3.58
CA ARG A 178 18.79 -4.67 3.64
C ARG A 178 18.11 -5.57 2.62
N SER A 179 16.84 -5.35 2.32
CA SER A 179 16.04 -6.21 1.44
C SER A 179 15.95 -5.71 0.00
N GLY A 180 16.21 -4.42 -0.22
CA GLY A 180 16.06 -3.77 -1.52
C GLY A 180 14.61 -3.51 -1.93
N CYS A 181 13.61 -3.75 -1.06
CA CYS A 181 12.22 -3.39 -1.33
C CYS A 181 12.04 -1.88 -1.48
N GLY A 182 10.90 -1.45 -2.01
CA GLY A 182 10.49 -0.04 -1.98
C GLY A 182 9.64 0.27 -0.76
N LEU A 183 9.26 1.54 -0.67
CA LEU A 183 8.31 2.05 0.30
C LEU A 183 7.01 2.39 -0.44
N LEU A 184 5.90 1.90 0.06
CA LEU A 184 4.60 2.51 -0.18
C LEU A 184 4.37 3.46 1.00
N LEU A 185 4.24 4.75 0.73
CA LEU A 185 4.04 5.73 1.78
C LEU A 185 2.56 6.05 1.91
N ASP A 186 1.92 5.54 2.95
CA ASP A 186 0.61 6.04 3.33
C ASP A 186 0.77 7.27 4.25
N VAL A 187 0.33 8.43 3.74
CA VAL A 187 0.42 9.71 4.46
C VAL A 187 -0.64 9.81 5.55
N ASN A 188 -1.78 9.17 5.36
CA ASN A 188 -2.84 9.09 6.36
C ASN A 188 -2.38 8.25 7.56
N ASN A 189 -1.76 7.09 7.34
CA ASN A 189 -1.20 6.23 8.38
C ASN A 189 -0.13 6.94 9.20
N ALA A 190 0.75 7.68 8.52
CA ALA A 190 1.74 8.53 9.18
C ALA A 190 1.07 9.59 10.07
N TYR A 191 0.01 10.23 9.58
CA TYR A 191 -0.74 11.25 10.31
C TYR A 191 -1.49 10.66 11.51
N VAL A 192 -2.27 9.59 11.31
CA VAL A 192 -3.04 8.88 12.35
C VAL A 192 -2.11 8.39 13.46
N SER A 193 -1.05 7.65 13.11
CA SER A 193 -0.08 7.13 14.08
C SER A 193 0.56 8.25 14.88
N CYS A 194 1.06 9.30 14.22
CA CYS A 194 1.71 10.39 14.93
C CYS A 194 0.75 11.17 15.83
N ARG A 195 -0.49 11.39 15.41
CA ARG A 195 -1.51 12.04 16.23
C ARG A 195 -1.86 11.23 17.48
N ASN A 196 -2.10 9.93 17.31
CA ASN A 196 -2.45 9.04 18.41
C ASN A 196 -1.31 8.90 19.42
N HIS A 197 -0.05 8.89 18.97
CA HIS A 197 1.14 8.81 19.84
C HIS A 197 1.66 10.17 20.34
N GLY A 198 1.01 11.28 19.99
CA GLY A 198 1.45 12.63 20.38
C GLY A 198 2.79 13.06 19.78
N ARG A 199 3.12 12.57 18.59
CA ARG A 199 4.38 12.82 17.87
C ARG A 199 4.21 13.86 16.76
N ASP A 200 5.33 14.48 16.38
CA ASP A 200 5.37 15.34 15.19
C ASP A 200 5.51 14.49 13.92
N VAL A 201 4.49 14.56 13.06
CA VAL A 201 4.43 13.80 11.80
C VAL A 201 5.53 14.20 10.81
N ARG A 202 6.00 15.45 10.82
CA ARG A 202 7.07 15.89 9.91
C ARG A 202 8.41 15.27 10.29
N THR A 203 8.68 15.15 11.59
CA THR A 203 9.85 14.44 12.12
C THR A 203 9.81 12.95 11.73
N TYR A 204 8.63 12.32 11.81
CA TYR A 204 8.44 10.94 11.36
C TYR A 204 8.70 10.80 9.86
N LEU A 205 8.06 11.61 9.01
CA LEU A 205 8.23 11.58 7.55
C LEU A 205 9.68 11.84 7.13
N ALA A 206 10.39 12.75 7.80
CA ALA A 206 11.81 13.03 7.54
C ALA A 206 12.73 11.85 7.89
N GLY A 207 12.30 10.94 8.77
CA GLY A 207 13.03 9.73 9.13
C GLY A 207 12.85 8.58 8.15
N LEU A 208 11.84 8.64 7.27
CA LEU A 208 11.54 7.57 6.32
C LEU A 208 12.54 7.55 5.15
N PRO A 209 12.74 6.38 4.49
CA PRO A 209 13.56 6.26 3.30
C PRO A 209 12.85 6.83 2.06
N LEU A 210 12.61 8.16 2.03
CA LEU A 210 11.79 8.81 0.99
C LEU A 210 12.30 8.58 -0.45
N HIS A 211 13.61 8.36 -0.63
CA HIS A 211 14.20 8.00 -1.92
C HIS A 211 13.72 6.64 -2.49
N ALA A 212 13.12 5.80 -1.65
CA ALA A 212 12.63 4.47 -2.01
C ALA A 212 11.11 4.43 -2.22
N VAL A 213 10.41 5.57 -2.07
CA VAL A 213 8.97 5.68 -2.29
C VAL A 213 8.65 5.33 -3.75
N GLY A 214 7.85 4.30 -3.95
CA GLY A 214 7.37 3.84 -5.27
C GLY A 214 5.90 4.14 -5.53
N GLU A 215 5.14 4.38 -4.47
CA GLU A 215 3.71 4.72 -4.47
C GLU A 215 3.37 5.50 -3.19
N ILE A 216 2.40 6.40 -3.26
CA ILE A 216 1.84 7.13 -2.12
C ILE A 216 0.36 6.81 -2.01
N HIS A 217 -0.11 6.53 -0.79
CA HIS A 217 -1.53 6.42 -0.50
C HIS A 217 -2.04 7.64 0.27
N LEU A 218 -3.28 8.02 -0.05
CA LEU A 218 -4.02 9.10 0.57
C LEU A 218 -5.41 8.60 0.93
N ALA A 219 -5.78 8.76 2.19
CA ALA A 219 -7.10 8.40 2.69
C ALA A 219 -7.61 9.43 3.72
N GLY A 220 -8.87 9.30 4.09
CA GLY A 220 -9.44 9.92 5.29
C GLY A 220 -9.45 8.96 6.48
N HIS A 221 -9.88 9.47 7.64
CA HIS A 221 -9.96 8.69 8.88
C HIS A 221 -11.15 9.16 9.73
N ALA A 222 -11.66 8.27 10.58
CA ALA A 222 -12.64 8.62 11.60
C ALA A 222 -11.99 9.25 12.84
N THR A 223 -12.78 10.05 13.56
CA THR A 223 -12.43 10.52 14.91
C THR A 223 -13.41 9.91 15.89
N VAL A 224 -12.90 9.13 16.85
CA VAL A 224 -13.71 8.51 17.90
C VAL A 224 -13.34 9.12 19.25
N ALA A 225 -14.32 9.21 20.15
CA ALA A 225 -14.07 9.63 21.52
C ALA A 225 -13.35 8.51 22.28
N ASP A 226 -12.26 8.86 22.95
CA ASP A 226 -11.57 7.94 23.85
C ASP A 226 -12.28 7.85 25.21
N HIS A 227 -12.04 6.77 25.96
CA HIS A 227 -12.61 6.50 27.28
C HIS A 227 -12.36 7.63 28.30
N ASP A 228 -11.25 8.36 28.14
CA ASP A 228 -10.87 9.50 28.98
C ASP A 228 -11.33 10.87 28.43
N GLY A 229 -12.20 10.88 27.41
CA GLY A 229 -12.71 12.11 26.79
C GLY A 229 -11.74 12.77 25.79
N GLY A 230 -10.65 12.09 25.44
CA GLY A 230 -9.77 12.44 24.33
C GLY A 230 -10.37 12.08 22.96
N HIS A 231 -9.58 12.28 21.91
CA HIS A 231 -9.93 11.90 20.54
C HIS A 231 -8.88 10.92 20.01
N LEU A 232 -9.34 9.76 19.55
CA LEU A 232 -8.54 8.78 18.84
C LEU A 232 -8.89 8.87 17.35
N LEU A 233 -7.88 8.94 16.50
CA LEU A 233 -8.08 8.82 15.06
C LEU A 233 -8.07 7.35 14.69
N VAL A 234 -9.07 6.90 13.93
CA VAL A 234 -9.20 5.51 13.47
C VAL A 234 -9.06 5.49 11.95
N ASP A 235 -8.12 4.68 11.51
CA ASP A 235 -7.77 4.46 10.13
C ASP A 235 -8.76 3.50 9.44
N ASP A 236 -9.97 4.00 9.21
CA ASP A 236 -11.06 3.24 8.57
C ASP A 236 -11.21 3.53 7.07
N HIS A 237 -10.42 4.48 6.56
CA HIS A 237 -10.49 5.00 5.21
C HIS A 237 -11.94 5.32 4.79
N GLY A 238 -12.74 5.84 5.73
CA GLY A 238 -14.19 6.03 5.57
C GLY A 238 -14.60 7.43 5.11
N ALA A 239 -13.65 8.34 4.99
CA ALA A 239 -13.89 9.77 4.82
C ALA A 239 -13.06 10.36 3.67
N PRO A 240 -13.43 11.56 3.16
CA PRO A 240 -12.56 12.30 2.26
C PRO A 240 -11.18 12.53 2.87
N VAL A 241 -10.15 12.60 2.02
CA VAL A 241 -8.77 12.89 2.46
C VAL A 241 -8.75 14.22 3.21
N ALA A 242 -8.23 14.19 4.44
CA ALA A 242 -8.23 15.35 5.32
C ALA A 242 -7.27 16.45 4.84
N ASP A 243 -7.58 17.71 5.12
CA ASP A 243 -6.74 18.87 4.73
C ASP A 243 -5.30 18.77 5.27
N ALA A 244 -5.13 18.20 6.46
CA ALA A 244 -3.82 17.95 7.05
C ALA A 244 -3.02 16.93 6.23
N VAL A 245 -3.67 15.86 5.77
CA VAL A 245 -3.06 14.83 4.92
C VAL A 245 -2.70 15.41 3.55
N TRP A 246 -3.58 16.22 2.94
CA TRP A 246 -3.26 16.95 1.71
C TRP A 246 -2.05 17.88 1.85
N SER A 247 -1.91 18.54 3.00
CA SER A 247 -0.78 19.43 3.27
C SER A 247 0.53 18.65 3.36
N LEU A 248 0.53 17.54 4.10
CA LEU A 248 1.69 16.64 4.22
C LEU A 248 2.05 16.00 2.88
N TYR A 249 1.07 15.59 2.08
CA TYR A 249 1.29 15.06 0.75
C TYR A 249 2.06 16.03 -0.16
N ARG A 250 1.70 17.32 -0.16
CA ARG A 250 2.44 18.35 -0.92
C ARG A 250 3.87 18.51 -0.41
N GLU A 251 4.09 18.45 0.90
CA GLU A 251 5.43 18.49 1.51
C GLU A 251 6.29 17.28 1.13
N VAL A 252 5.67 16.09 1.03
CA VAL A 252 6.31 14.86 0.56
C VAL A 252 6.66 14.98 -0.92
N LEU A 253 5.72 15.39 -1.78
CA LEU A 253 5.96 15.57 -3.22
C LEU A 253 7.10 16.55 -3.51
N ALA A 254 7.25 17.60 -2.71
CA ALA A 254 8.37 18.54 -2.84
C ALA A 254 9.74 17.89 -2.61
N GLN A 255 9.79 16.74 -1.91
CA GLN A 255 11.01 16.00 -1.62
C GLN A 255 11.25 14.84 -2.58
N VAL A 256 10.19 14.11 -2.96
CA VAL A 256 10.30 12.88 -3.77
C VAL A 256 10.00 13.08 -5.26
N GLY A 257 9.41 14.22 -5.62
CA GLY A 257 8.96 14.48 -6.98
C GLY A 257 7.68 13.71 -7.33
N LEU A 258 7.53 13.36 -8.61
CA LEU A 258 6.35 12.67 -9.10
C LEU A 258 6.40 11.18 -8.76
N VAL A 259 5.36 10.73 -8.06
CA VAL A 259 5.17 9.34 -7.65
C VAL A 259 3.71 8.96 -7.92
N PRO A 260 3.41 7.72 -8.37
CA PRO A 260 2.03 7.25 -8.48
C PRO A 260 1.32 7.41 -7.14
N THR A 261 0.12 7.97 -7.15
CA THR A 261 -0.61 8.28 -5.91
C THR A 261 -1.99 7.66 -5.96
N LEU A 262 -2.34 6.86 -4.97
CA LEU A 262 -3.67 6.29 -4.83
C LEU A 262 -4.51 7.16 -3.88
N VAL A 263 -5.76 7.38 -4.24
CA VAL A 263 -6.78 7.74 -3.25
C VAL A 263 -7.49 6.45 -2.83
N GLU A 264 -7.33 6.10 -1.56
CA GLU A 264 -7.94 4.94 -0.93
C GLU A 264 -9.23 5.32 -0.18
N TRP A 265 -10.17 4.38 -0.16
CA TRP A 265 -11.46 4.54 0.50
C TRP A 265 -12.07 3.16 0.76
N ASP A 266 -12.14 2.70 2.01
CA ASP A 266 -12.52 1.32 2.34
C ASP A 266 -13.89 1.14 2.96
N THR A 267 -14.28 2.07 3.83
CA THR A 267 -15.58 2.09 4.48
C THR A 267 -16.40 3.27 4.00
N ASP A 268 -17.73 3.23 4.16
CA ASP A 268 -18.64 4.30 3.74
C ASP A 268 -18.35 4.85 2.33
N VAL A 269 -18.09 3.91 1.40
CA VAL A 269 -17.61 4.20 0.04
C VAL A 269 -18.59 5.16 -0.66
N PRO A 270 -18.11 6.31 -1.16
CA PRO A 270 -18.98 7.29 -1.79
C PRO A 270 -19.24 6.91 -3.25
N ASP A 271 -20.17 7.61 -3.89
CA ASP A 271 -20.37 7.47 -5.34
C ASP A 271 -19.08 7.79 -6.11
N TYR A 272 -18.88 7.09 -7.22
CA TYR A 272 -17.68 7.21 -8.08
C TYR A 272 -17.24 8.66 -8.38
N PRO A 273 -18.12 9.63 -8.70
CA PRO A 273 -17.70 11.01 -8.96
C PRO A 273 -17.00 11.69 -7.78
N VAL A 274 -17.35 11.33 -6.54
CA VAL A 274 -16.72 11.88 -5.33
C VAL A 274 -15.29 11.34 -5.18
N LEU A 275 -15.12 10.02 -5.29
CA LEU A 275 -13.80 9.39 -5.27
C LEU A 275 -12.91 9.91 -6.42
N ARG A 276 -13.49 10.03 -7.63
CA ARG A 276 -12.77 10.55 -8.79
C ARG A 276 -12.33 12.01 -8.61
N ALA A 277 -13.13 12.82 -7.93
CA ALA A 277 -12.76 14.20 -7.62
C ALA A 277 -11.54 14.29 -6.70
N GLN A 278 -11.43 13.42 -5.68
CA GLN A 278 -10.23 13.35 -4.83
C GLN A 278 -8.99 12.95 -5.62
N ALA A 279 -9.09 11.94 -6.49
CA ALA A 279 -7.98 11.57 -7.38
C ALA A 279 -7.57 12.73 -8.31
N ALA A 280 -8.54 13.50 -8.82
CA ALA A 280 -8.25 14.68 -9.63
C ALA A 280 -7.49 15.79 -8.85
N LEU A 281 -7.74 15.91 -7.53
CA LEU A 281 -6.97 16.79 -6.65
C LEU A 281 -5.54 16.30 -6.45
N ALA A 282 -5.34 14.98 -6.27
CA ALA A 282 -4.00 14.38 -6.21
C ALA A 282 -3.21 14.63 -7.51
N ASP A 283 -3.87 14.45 -8.66
CA ASP A 283 -3.31 14.76 -9.99
C ASP A 283 -2.93 16.25 -10.13
N ALA A 284 -3.72 17.17 -9.55
CA ALA A 284 -3.38 18.59 -9.55
C ALA A 284 -2.12 18.87 -8.73
N CYS A 285 -2.00 18.28 -7.54
CA CYS A 285 -0.80 18.43 -6.71
C CYS A 285 0.45 17.86 -7.40
N LEU A 286 0.33 16.73 -8.12
CA LEU A 286 1.43 16.18 -8.93
C LEU A 286 1.87 17.16 -10.02
N ARG A 287 0.93 17.77 -10.76
CA ARG A 287 1.27 18.77 -11.79
C ARG A 287 1.93 20.02 -11.21
N ASP A 288 1.47 20.47 -10.05
CA ASP A 288 2.05 21.63 -9.36
C ASP A 288 3.49 21.32 -8.92
N ALA A 289 3.74 20.13 -8.37
CA ALA A 289 5.08 19.66 -8.01
C ALA A 289 6.01 19.53 -9.24
N ALA A 290 5.50 18.99 -10.36
CA ALA A 290 6.27 18.91 -11.61
C ALA A 290 6.74 20.28 -12.10
N THR A 291 5.86 21.28 -11.98
CA THR A 291 6.13 22.64 -12.43
C THR A 291 7.15 23.33 -11.52
N ALA A 292 7.08 23.09 -10.20
CA ALA A 292 8.02 23.64 -9.23
C ALA A 292 9.45 23.11 -9.41
N VAL A 293 9.61 21.84 -9.81
CA VAL A 293 10.92 21.24 -10.11
C VAL A 293 11.51 21.76 -11.43
N ALA A 294 10.66 22.18 -12.37
CA ALA A 294 11.08 22.68 -13.68
C ALA A 294 11.46 24.18 -13.70
N ALA A 295 11.13 24.91 -12.64
CA ALA A 295 11.37 26.35 -12.47
C ALA A 295 12.69 26.63 -11.74
#